data_AF-A0A7V9D7Q5-F1
#
_entry.id   AF-A0A7V9D7Q5-F1
#
_cell.length_a   1.000
_cell.length_b   1.000
_cell.length_c   1.000
_cell.angle_alpha   90.00
_cell.angle_beta   90.00
_cell.angle_gamma   90.00
#
_symmetry.space_group_name_H-M   'P 1'
#
loop_
_entity.id
_entity.type
_entity.pdbx_description
1 polymer ?
#
loop_
_entity_poly.entity_id
_entity_poly.type
_entity_poly.pdbx_seq_one_letter_code
_entity_poly.pdbx_strand_id
1 'polypeptide(L)'
;MTGRPTVVAFDVNETLSDMEPLRARFVGIGAPGHLLEPWFAATLRDGFALTLAGGYAAFSDVAAASLRMALSGIDDLRRDLEDA
;
A
#
# COMPACT_ATOMS: atom_id res chain seq x y z
N MET A 1 -10.42 29.40 -27.05
CA MET A 1 -9.67 28.20 -27.49
C MET A 1 -8.93 27.64 -26.30
N THR A 2 -9.34 26.49 -25.79
CA THR A 2 -8.51 25.74 -24.82
C THR A 2 -7.33 25.14 -25.59
N GLY A 3 -6.11 25.47 -25.18
CA GLY A 3 -4.89 24.92 -25.79
C GLY A 3 -4.79 23.41 -25.53
N ARG A 4 -4.25 22.65 -26.48
CA ARG A 4 -3.99 21.22 -26.27
C ARG A 4 -2.93 21.04 -25.18
N PRO A 5 -3.12 20.12 -24.22
CA PRO A 5 -2.09 19.81 -23.24
C PRO A 5 -0.81 19.34 -23.94
N THR A 6 0.34 19.91 -23.56
CA THR A 6 1.66 19.47 -24.06
C THR A 6 2.28 18.40 -23.18
N VAL A 7 1.80 18.24 -21.94
CA VAL A 7 2.27 17.26 -20.96
C VAL A 7 1.06 16.68 -20.21
N VAL A 8 1.11 15.38 -19.93
CA VAL A 8 0.20 14.68 -19.05
C VAL A 8 1.03 13.90 -18.04
N ALA A 9 0.81 14.15 -16.75
CA ALA A 9 1.42 13.38 -15.67
C ALA A 9 0.43 12.32 -15.18
N PHE A 10 0.91 11.09 -15.04
CA PHE A 10 0.13 9.96 -14.56
C PHE A 10 0.68 9.53 -13.21
N ASP A 11 -0.22 9.35 -12.26
CA ASP A 11 0.08 8.56 -11.07
C ASP A 11 0.35 7.10 -11.47
N VAL A 12 1.13 6.38 -10.67
CA VAL A 12 1.63 5.04 -11.02
C VAL A 12 0.90 3.95 -10.26
N ASN A 13 0.90 4.04 -8.93
CA ASN A 13 0.33 2.99 -8.08
C ASN A 13 -1.19 3.00 -8.24
N GLU A 14 -1.82 1.86 -8.48
CA GLU A 14 -3.26 1.72 -8.77
C GLU A 14 -3.72 2.36 -10.10
N THR A 15 -3.21 3.55 -10.45
CA THR A 15 -3.59 4.27 -11.69
C THR A 15 -3.02 3.62 -12.95
N LEU A 16 -1.72 3.34 -13.01
CA LEU A 16 -1.08 2.64 -14.13
C LEU A 16 -0.73 1.19 -13.80
N SER A 17 -0.57 0.87 -12.51
CA SER A 17 -0.16 -0.44 -12.03
C SER A 17 -1.37 -1.22 -11.54
N ASP A 18 -1.53 -2.45 -12.04
CA ASP A 18 -2.53 -3.38 -11.52
C ASP A 18 -2.10 -3.90 -10.13
N MET A 19 -2.98 -3.70 -9.14
CA MET A 19 -2.76 -4.08 -7.75
C MET A 19 -3.30 -5.49 -7.43
N GLU A 20 -4.06 -6.13 -8.31
CA GLU A 20 -4.65 -7.45 -8.09
C GLU A 20 -3.61 -8.55 -7.77
N PRO A 21 -2.38 -8.55 -8.34
CA PRO A 21 -1.34 -9.48 -7.93
C PRO A 21 -0.98 -9.41 -6.43
N LEU A 22 -1.12 -8.24 -5.78
CA LEU A 22 -0.90 -8.11 -4.34
C LEU A 22 -2.03 -8.76 -3.54
N ARG A 23 -3.28 -8.71 -4.02
CA ARG A 23 -4.41 -9.43 -3.40
C ARG A 23 -4.12 -10.92 -3.33
N ALA A 24 -3.61 -11.49 -4.43
CA ALA A 24 -3.21 -12.89 -4.47
C ALA A 24 -2.10 -13.20 -3.46
N ARG A 25 -1.20 -12.25 -3.15
CA ARG A 25 -0.18 -12.40 -2.10
C ARG A 25 -0.77 -12.44 -0.71
N PHE A 26 -1.73 -11.56 -0.37
CA PHE A 26 -2.47 -11.63 0.90
C PHE A 26 -3.10 -13.01 1.09
N VAL A 27 -3.86 -13.49 0.10
CA VAL A 27 -4.50 -14.83 0.15
C VAL A 27 -3.46 -15.96 0.24
N GLY A 28 -2.34 -15.81 -0.46
CA GLY A 28 -1.23 -16.77 -0.45
C GLY A 28 -0.65 -16.98 0.95
N ILE A 29 -0.51 -15.90 1.74
CA ILE A 29 0.00 -15.96 3.10
C ILE A 29 -1.07 -16.29 4.16
N GLY A 30 -2.32 -16.53 3.77
CA GLY A 30 -3.42 -16.85 4.68
C GLY A 30 -4.23 -15.63 5.15
N ALA A 31 -3.87 -14.42 4.71
CA ALA A 31 -4.62 -13.22 5.02
C ALA A 31 -5.84 -13.05 4.09
N PRO A 32 -6.93 -12.43 4.56
CA PRO A 32 -8.07 -12.11 3.70
C PRO A 32 -7.68 -11.16 2.56
N GLY A 33 -8.06 -11.48 1.31
CA GLY A 33 -7.72 -10.66 0.15
C GLY A 33 -8.30 -9.25 0.18
N HIS A 34 -9.40 -9.02 0.91
CA HIS A 34 -10.00 -7.69 1.08
C HIS A 34 -9.17 -6.76 1.98
N LEU A 35 -8.03 -7.22 2.52
CA LEU A 35 -7.10 -6.36 3.26
C LEU A 35 -6.24 -5.48 2.36
N LEU A 36 -6.17 -5.74 1.05
CA LEU A 36 -5.38 -4.93 0.10
C LEU A 36 -5.77 -3.44 0.17
N GLU A 37 -7.06 -3.15 0.05
CA GLU A 37 -7.59 -1.78 0.04
C GLU A 37 -7.35 -1.03 1.36
N PRO A 38 -7.74 -1.55 2.55
CA PRO A 38 -7.49 -0.85 3.80
C PRO A 38 -5.99 -0.73 4.11
N TRP A 39 -5.15 -1.70 3.72
CA TRP A 39 -3.69 -1.57 3.85
C TRP A 39 -3.12 -0.45 2.98
N PHE A 40 -3.53 -0.36 1.72
CA PHE A 40 -3.06 0.69 0.82
C PHE A 40 -3.54 2.07 1.28
N ALA A 41 -4.80 2.18 1.72
CA ALA A 41 -5.33 3.39 2.33
C ALA A 41 -4.58 3.82 3.60
N ALA A 42 -4.24 2.87 4.48
CA ALA A 42 -3.44 3.13 5.67
C ALA A 42 -2.02 3.60 5.30
N THR A 43 -1.39 2.99 4.29
CA THR A 43 -0.08 3.38 3.77
C THR A 43 -0.08 4.85 3.32
N LEU A 44 -1.09 5.27 2.55
CA LEU A 44 -1.22 6.66 2.11
C LEU A 44 -1.48 7.61 3.29
N ARG A 45 -2.39 7.23 4.21
CA ARG A 45 -2.70 8.00 5.41
C ARG A 45 -1.45 8.27 6.25
N ASP A 46 -0.65 7.25 6.51
CA ASP A 46 0.51 7.35 7.37
C ASP A 46 1.63 8.16 6.68
N GLY A 47 1.77 8.04 5.35
CA GLY A 47 2.65 8.91 4.55
C GLY A 47 2.24 10.38 4.57
N PHE A 48 0.93 10.67 4.47
CA PHE A 48 0.40 12.03 4.63
C PHE A 48 0.68 12.58 6.04
N ALA A 49 0.42 11.78 7.08
CA ALA A 49 0.66 12.17 8.47
C ALA A 49 2.15 12.45 8.73
N LEU A 50 3.05 11.61 8.21
CA LEU A 50 4.49 11.79 8.35
C LEU A 50 4.96 13.10 7.70
N THR A 51 4.45 13.39 6.49
CA THR A 51 4.76 14.65 5.78
C THR A 51 4.27 15.86 6.58
N LEU A 52 3.04 15.82 7.10
CA LEU A 52 2.47 16.89 7.92
C LEU A 52 3.23 17.09 9.24
N ALA A 53 3.82 16.02 9.79
CA ALA A 53 4.67 16.08 10.97
C ALA A 53 6.11 16.58 10.68
N GLY A 54 6.42 16.93 9.43
CA GLY A 54 7.76 17.38 9.01
C GLY A 54 8.79 16.25 8.86
N GLY A 55 8.32 15.00 8.87
CA GLY A 55 9.14 13.82 8.66
C GLY A 55 9.17 13.35 7.21
N TYR A 56 10.03 12.36 6.96
CA TYR A 56 10.13 11.65 5.69
C TYR A 56 10.49 10.19 5.94
N ALA A 57 9.90 9.31 5.15
CA ALA A 57 10.30 7.91 5.00
C ALA A 57 10.05 7.48 3.56
N ALA A 58 10.73 6.45 3.08
CA ALA A 58 10.42 5.90 1.77
C ALA A 58 9.02 5.28 1.78
N PHE A 59 8.33 5.32 0.64
CA PHE A 59 6.98 4.74 0.51
C PHE A 59 6.94 3.27 0.94
N SER A 60 7.98 2.50 0.58
CA SER A 60 8.14 1.09 0.97
C SER A 60 8.19 0.89 2.48
N ASP A 61 8.81 1.80 3.22
CA ASP A 61 8.96 1.68 4.67
C ASP A 61 7.61 1.91 5.36
N VAL A 62 6.86 2.91 4.91
CA VAL A 62 5.50 3.19 5.39
C VAL A 62 4.55 2.05 5.03
N ALA A 63 4.67 1.51 3.81
CA ALA A 63 3.86 0.39 3.35
C ALA A 63 4.14 -0.89 4.15
N ALA A 64 5.40 -1.18 4.45
CA ALA A 64 5.80 -2.32 5.27
C ALA A 64 5.34 -2.17 6.74
N ALA A 65 5.47 -0.97 7.32
CA ALA A 65 4.95 -0.71 8.66
C ALA A 65 3.43 -0.88 8.73
N SER A 66 2.71 -0.33 7.75
CA SER A 66 1.25 -0.48 7.62
C SER A 66 0.84 -1.95 7.41
N LEU A 67 1.65 -2.73 6.68
CA LEU A 67 1.41 -4.15 6.44
C LEU A 67 1.48 -4.96 7.73
N ARG A 68 2.53 -4.75 8.54
CA ARG A 68 2.67 -5.41 9.85
C ARG A 68 1.47 -5.14 10.74
N MET A 69 0.97 -3.90 10.76
CA MET A 69 -0.24 -3.55 11.49
C MET A 69 -1.47 -4.27 10.95
N ALA A 70 -1.67 -4.28 9.63
CA ALA A 70 -2.81 -4.94 9.00
C ALA A 70 -2.83 -6.47 9.23
N LEU A 71 -1.67 -7.10 9.37
CA LEU A 71 -1.53 -8.54 9.57
C LEU A 71 -1.47 -8.96 11.05
N SER A 72 -1.26 -8.04 11.99
CA SER A 72 -1.03 -8.33 13.42
C SER A 72 -2.15 -9.09 14.15
N GLY A 73 -3.36 -9.13 13.60
CA GLY A 73 -4.52 -9.84 14.16
C GLY A 73 -4.96 -11.06 13.37
N ILE A 74 -4.11 -11.58 12.48
CA ILE A 74 -4.41 -12.76 11.66
C ILE A 74 -3.72 -13.98 12.26
N ASP A 75 -4.50 -14.85 12.90
CA ASP A 75 -3.98 -16.03 13.62
C ASP A 75 -3.43 -17.12 12.68
N ASP A 76 -3.93 -17.20 11.44
CA ASP A 76 -3.64 -18.28 10.48
C ASP A 76 -2.60 -17.90 9.40
N LEU A 77 -1.66 -16.99 9.71
CA LEU A 77 -0.61 -16.64 8.76
C LEU A 77 0.29 -17.84 8.46
N ARG A 78 0.47 -18.13 7.16
CA ARG A 78 1.31 -19.25 6.68
C ARG A 78 2.81 -18.97 6.72
N ARG A 79 3.21 -17.74 7.07
CA ARG A 79 4.59 -17.26 7.21
C ARG A 79 4.65 -16.26 8.36
N ASP A 80 5.80 -16.18 9.04
CA ASP A 80 6.01 -15.21 10.12
C ASP A 80 5.99 -13.77 9.58
N LEU A 81 5.53 -12.82 10.40
CA LEU A 81 5.43 -11.39 10.07
C LEU A 81 6.80 -10.75 9.78
N GLU A 82 7.88 -11.34 10.31
CA GLU A 82 9.25 -10.89 10.08
C GLU A 82 9.85 -11.39 8.75
N ASP A 83 9.22 -12.38 8.11
CA ASP A 83 9.66 -13.01 6.85
C ASP A 83 8.94 -12.48 5.60
N ALA A 84 8.10 -11.45 5.75
CA ALA A 84 7.21 -10.88 4.72
C ALA A 84 7.67 -9.52 4.18
#